data_AF-V5RV09-F1
#
_entry.id   AF-V5RV09-F1
#
_cell.length_a   1.000
_cell.length_b   1.000
_cell.length_c   1.000
_cell.angle_alpha   90.00
_cell.angle_beta   90.00
_cell.angle_gamma   90.00
#
_symmetry.space_group_name_H-M   'P 1'
#
loop_
_entity.id
_entity.type
_entity.pdbx_description
1 polymer ?
#
loop_
_entity_poly.entity_id
_entity_poly.type
_entity_poly.pdbx_seq_one_letter_code
_entity_poly.pdbx_strand_id
1 'polypeptide(L)'
;MNKAINIQQHKGRRALIISLVVLVALIAFDISPFGGNARFYATWIGCGDKPVATEGSGYLNSGAIHYYEPSSFPGLHPTIEYFCTPLEAEKAGYSASPNQYEFPHLQQGI
;
A
#
# COMPACT_ATOMS: atom_id res chain seq x y z
N MET A 1 -16.60 -22.91 -43.91
CA MET A 1 -16.31 -21.58 -43.34
C MET A 1 -16.69 -21.41 -41.86
N ASN A 2 -17.55 -22.24 -41.27
CA ASN A 2 -18.01 -22.04 -39.87
C ASN A 2 -17.00 -22.36 -38.77
N LYS A 3 -15.99 -23.21 -39.02
CA LYS A 3 -14.96 -23.56 -38.02
C LYS A 3 -14.05 -22.38 -37.67
N ALA A 4 -13.65 -21.56 -38.64
CA ALA A 4 -12.73 -20.44 -38.42
C ALA A 4 -13.36 -19.32 -37.57
N ILE A 5 -14.66 -19.04 -37.79
CA ILE A 5 -15.44 -18.06 -37.02
C ILE A 5 -15.56 -18.49 -35.56
N ASN A 6 -15.86 -19.77 -35.32
CA ASN A 6 -16.00 -20.32 -33.96
C ASN A 6 -14.66 -20.35 -33.19
N ILE A 7 -13.54 -20.62 -33.88
CA ILE A 7 -12.19 -20.60 -33.28
C ILE A 7 -11.77 -19.17 -32.90
N GLN A 8 -12.03 -18.17 -33.76
CA GLN A 8 -11.75 -16.77 -33.42
C GLN A 8 -12.62 -16.28 -32.26
N GLN A 9 -13.90 -16.65 -32.23
CA GLN A 9 -14.83 -16.28 -31.16
C GLN A 9 -14.43 -16.92 -29.81
N HIS A 10 -13.98 -18.18 -29.81
CA HIS A 10 -13.45 -18.85 -28.60
C HIS A 10 -12.12 -18.23 -28.11
N LYS A 11 -11.23 -17.80 -29.03
CA LYS A 11 -9.99 -17.10 -28.68
C LYS A 11 -10.27 -15.73 -28.06
N GLY A 12 -11.18 -14.95 -28.65
CA GLY A 12 -11.58 -13.64 -28.13
C GLY A 12 -12.24 -13.72 -26.76
N ARG A 13 -13.14 -14.70 -26.56
CA ARG A 13 -13.77 -14.95 -25.25
C ARG A 13 -12.75 -15.36 -24.18
N ARG A 14 -11.79 -16.23 -24.51
CA ARG A 14 -10.72 -16.61 -23.57
C ARG A 14 -9.83 -15.42 -23.21
N ALA A 15 -9.44 -14.61 -24.19
CA ALA A 15 -8.64 -13.40 -23.94
C ALA A 15 -9.39 -12.43 -23.00
N LEU A 16 -10.68 -12.17 -23.26
CA LEU A 16 -11.52 -11.34 -22.40
C LEU A 16 -11.58 -11.86 -20.96
N ILE A 17 -11.78 -13.17 -20.77
CA ILE A 17 -11.83 -13.77 -19.42
C ILE A 17 -10.48 -13.60 -18.72
N ILE A 18 -9.37 -13.87 -19.40
CA ILE A 18 -8.02 -13.70 -18.83
C ILE A 18 -7.80 -12.24 -18.45
N SER A 19 -8.14 -11.29 -19.32
CA SER A 19 -8.03 -9.86 -19.04
C SER A 19 -8.85 -9.43 -17.82
N LEU A 20 -10.08 -9.95 -17.68
CA LEU A 20 -10.92 -9.70 -16.50
C LEU A 20 -10.31 -10.26 -15.22
N VAL A 21 -9.80 -11.50 -15.25
CA VAL A 21 -9.15 -12.12 -14.09
C VAL A 21 -7.92 -11.33 -13.67
N VAL A 22 -7.08 -10.91 -14.64
CA VAL A 22 -5.90 -10.09 -14.38
C VAL A 22 -6.30 -8.74 -13.78
N LEU A 23 -7.32 -8.08 -14.34
CA LEU A 23 -7.80 -6.80 -13.82
C LEU A 23 -8.28 -6.92 -12.36
N VAL A 24 -9.08 -7.95 -12.06
CA VAL A 24 -9.55 -8.21 -10.69
C VAL A 24 -8.37 -8.49 -9.75
N ALA A 25 -7.38 -9.27 -10.20
CA ALA A 25 -6.18 -9.54 -9.40
C ALA A 25 -5.37 -8.26 -9.11
N LEU A 26 -5.23 -7.36 -10.08
CA LEU A 26 -4.54 -6.08 -9.89
C LEU A 26 -5.29 -5.17 -8.92
N ILE A 27 -6.62 -5.08 -9.03
CA ILE A 27 -7.44 -4.31 -8.08
C ILE A 27 -7.34 -4.89 -6.68
N ALA A 28 -7.44 -6.22 -6.55
CA ALA A 28 -7.30 -6.91 -5.27
C ALA A 28 -5.91 -6.69 -4.65
N PHE A 29 -4.86 -6.67 -5.45
CA PHE A 29 -3.52 -6.32 -5.00
C PHE A 29 -3.44 -4.86 -4.54
N ASP A 30 -4.05 -3.91 -5.26
CA ASP A 30 -3.98 -2.48 -4.96
C ASP A 30 -4.70 -2.07 -3.67
N ILE A 31 -5.74 -2.82 -3.28
CA ILE A 31 -6.46 -2.65 -2.00
C ILE A 31 -5.87 -3.50 -0.86
N SER A 32 -4.92 -4.38 -1.16
CA SER A 32 -4.36 -5.32 -0.20
C SER A 32 -3.50 -4.60 0.85
N PRO A 33 -3.23 -5.24 2.00
CA PRO A 33 -2.33 -4.66 2.98
C PRO A 33 -0.84 -4.76 2.60
N PHE A 34 -0.51 -5.46 1.52
CA PHE A 34 0.87 -5.74 1.08
C PHE A 34 1.35 -4.83 -0.06
N GLY A 35 0.46 -4.02 -0.65
CA GLY A 35 0.82 -3.18 -1.77
C GLY A 35 -0.32 -2.30 -2.23
N GLY A 36 0.01 -1.35 -3.10
CA GLY A 36 -0.96 -0.49 -3.77
C GLY A 36 -1.13 0.91 -3.19
N ASN A 37 -1.78 1.74 -3.99
CA ASN A 37 -1.99 3.17 -3.74
C ASN A 37 -3.38 3.50 -3.23
N ALA A 38 -4.37 2.62 -3.41
CA ALA A 38 -5.74 2.90 -3.01
C ALA A 38 -5.85 3.23 -1.52
N ARG A 39 -5.15 2.49 -0.66
CA ARG A 39 -5.12 2.76 0.79
C ARG A 39 -4.44 4.08 1.13
N PHE A 40 -3.35 4.43 0.44
CA PHE A 40 -2.69 5.73 0.63
C PHE A 40 -3.63 6.88 0.29
N TYR A 41 -4.27 6.84 -0.89
CA TYR A 41 -5.21 7.88 -1.31
C TYR A 41 -6.47 7.92 -0.46
N ALA A 42 -6.97 6.77 0.00
CA ALA A 42 -8.09 6.73 0.94
C ALA A 42 -7.76 7.44 2.25
N THR A 43 -6.57 7.18 2.81
CA THR A 43 -6.09 7.90 4.00
C THR A 43 -5.88 9.37 3.70
N TRP A 44 -5.27 9.74 2.56
CA TRP A 44 -5.06 11.14 2.18
C TRP A 44 -6.38 11.92 2.14
N ILE A 45 -7.39 11.36 1.46
CA ILE A 45 -8.72 11.97 1.37
C ILE A 45 -9.36 12.06 2.77
N GLY A 46 -9.22 11.02 3.60
CA GLY A 46 -9.78 10.99 4.95
C GLY A 46 -9.14 11.98 5.92
N CYS A 47 -7.82 12.14 5.86
CA CYS A 47 -7.06 13.05 6.73
C CYS A 47 -7.11 14.50 6.25
N GLY A 48 -7.40 14.73 4.97
CA GLY A 48 -7.32 16.06 4.34
C GLY A 48 -5.89 16.57 4.14
N ASP A 49 -4.89 15.78 4.50
CA ASP A 49 -3.47 16.05 4.32
C ASP A 49 -2.73 14.77 3.93
N LYS A 50 -1.51 14.92 3.40
CA LYS A 50 -0.71 13.81 2.92
C LYS A 50 -0.37 12.84 4.08
N PRO A 51 -0.67 11.54 3.93
CA PRO A 51 -0.42 10.57 4.99
C PRO A 51 1.06 10.36 5.30
N VAL A 52 1.30 9.94 6.53
CA VAL A 52 2.54 9.30 6.96
C VAL A 52 2.49 7.82 6.56
N ALA A 53 3.55 7.30 5.97
CA ALA A 53 3.60 5.93 5.45
C ALA A 53 4.70 5.12 6.12
N THR A 54 4.48 3.82 6.29
CA THR A 54 5.52 2.93 6.81
C THR A 54 6.56 2.55 5.75
N GLU A 55 7.72 2.07 6.19
CA GLU A 55 8.71 1.44 5.33
C GLU A 55 8.10 0.23 4.58
N GLY A 56 8.46 0.05 3.31
CA GLY A 56 7.84 -0.95 2.42
C GLY A 56 6.72 -0.42 1.54
N SER A 57 6.24 0.81 1.79
CA SER A 57 5.24 1.49 0.97
C SER A 57 5.74 1.93 -0.43
N GLY A 58 7.05 1.77 -0.70
CA GLY A 58 7.65 1.79 -2.02
C GLY A 58 7.65 3.14 -2.77
N TYR A 59 8.09 3.12 -4.02
CA TYR A 59 8.18 4.27 -4.95
C TYR A 59 6.85 4.97 -5.25
N LEU A 60 5.73 4.42 -4.79
CA LEU A 60 4.39 4.88 -5.17
C LEU A 60 3.84 6.01 -4.28
N ASN A 61 4.47 6.28 -3.13
CA ASN A 61 4.05 7.30 -2.17
C ASN A 61 5.01 8.50 -2.12
N SER A 62 5.39 9.01 -3.30
CA SER A 62 6.40 10.06 -3.42
C SER A 62 6.09 11.29 -2.54
N GLY A 63 7.01 11.57 -1.62
CA GLY A 63 6.93 12.70 -0.70
C GLY A 63 5.99 12.51 0.49
N ALA A 64 5.57 11.28 0.79
CA ALA A 64 5.05 10.93 2.12
C ALA A 64 6.19 10.98 3.15
N ILE A 65 5.85 11.30 4.39
CA ILE A 65 6.80 11.17 5.50
C ILE A 65 6.86 9.69 5.85
N HIS A 66 8.07 9.16 5.99
CA HIS A 66 8.28 7.75 6.29
C HIS A 66 8.59 7.53 7.76
N TYR A 67 7.88 6.58 8.35
CA TYR A 67 8.15 6.06 9.68
C TYR A 67 8.51 4.58 9.57
N TYR A 68 9.42 4.15 10.42
CA TYR A 68 10.13 2.89 10.29
C TYR A 68 9.78 1.99 11.44
N GLU A 69 9.68 0.69 11.18
CA GLU A 69 9.56 -0.26 12.27
C GLU A 69 10.94 -0.40 12.92
N PRO A 70 11.11 -0.06 14.20
CA PRO A 70 12.41 -0.15 14.85
C PRO A 70 12.72 -1.59 15.27
N SER A 71 12.67 -2.57 14.37
CA SER A 71 12.91 -3.97 14.74
C SER A 71 14.33 -4.42 14.40
N SER A 72 14.94 -5.20 15.30
CA SER A 72 16.14 -6.00 15.00
C SER A 72 15.81 -7.26 14.17
N PHE A 73 14.53 -7.48 13.88
CA PHE A 73 14.00 -8.58 13.09
C PHE A 73 13.10 -8.01 11.98
N PRO A 74 13.69 -7.61 10.83
CA PRO A 74 12.95 -7.00 9.74
C PRO A 74 11.76 -7.86 9.31
N GLY A 75 10.56 -7.25 9.28
CA GLY A 75 9.32 -7.88 8.80
C GLY A 75 8.30 -8.29 9.87
N LEU A 76 8.39 -7.79 11.12
CA LEU A 76 7.34 -8.02 12.13
C LEU A 76 6.01 -7.37 11.71
N HIS A 77 6.07 -6.22 11.01
CA HIS A 77 4.94 -5.61 10.31
C HIS A 77 5.10 -5.79 8.80
N PRO A 78 4.62 -6.91 8.22
CA PRO A 78 4.72 -7.17 6.78
C PRO A 78 3.72 -6.31 5.96
N THR A 79 2.91 -5.51 6.64
CA THR A 79 1.85 -4.70 6.04
C THR A 79 2.26 -3.24 5.97
N ILE A 80 1.88 -2.58 4.87
CA ILE A 80 2.01 -1.14 4.74
C ILE A 80 0.88 -0.48 5.54
N GLU A 81 1.24 0.48 6.39
CA GLU A 81 0.29 1.27 7.17
C GLU A 81 0.42 2.75 6.83
N TYR A 82 -0.72 3.44 6.91
CA TYR A 82 -0.84 4.87 6.61
C TYR A 82 -1.54 5.56 7.76
N PHE A 83 -0.94 6.65 8.25
CA PHE A 83 -1.43 7.43 9.38
C PHE A 83 -1.72 8.86 8.94
N CYS A 84 -2.63 9.54 9.65
CA CYS A 84 -2.90 10.94 9.38
C CYS A 84 -1.79 11.85 9.92
N THR A 85 -1.15 11.46 11.03
CA THR A 85 -0.13 12.29 11.67
C THR A 85 1.11 11.50 12.08
N PRO A 86 2.27 12.18 12.20
CA PRO A 86 3.47 11.57 12.78
C PRO A 86 3.24 10.98 14.18
N LEU A 87 2.48 11.69 15.02
CA LEU A 87 2.16 11.24 16.38
C LEU A 87 1.40 9.91 16.40
N GLU A 88 0.51 9.67 15.43
CA GLU A 88 -0.21 8.40 15.31
C GLU A 88 0.72 7.24 14.94
N ALA A 89 1.64 7.47 14.01
CA ALA A 89 2.66 6.47 13.65
C ALA A 89 3.54 6.12 14.86
N GLU A 90 3.96 7.13 15.63
CA GLU A 90 4.75 6.91 16.84
C GLU A 90 3.98 6.17 17.94
N LYS A 91 2.70 6.51 18.15
CA LYS A 91 1.83 5.78 19.09
C LYS A 91 1.62 4.32 18.67
N ALA A 92 1.64 4.04 17.37
CA ALA A 92 1.61 2.69 16.83
C ALA A 92 2.96 1.96 16.93
N GLY A 93 4.01 2.63 17.43
CA GLY A 93 5.33 2.03 17.68
C GLY A 93 6.33 2.23 16.53
N TYR A 94 5.99 2.99 15.49
CA TYR A 94 6.90 3.30 14.40
C TYR A 94 7.81 4.47 14.77
N SER A 95 9.09 4.34 14.46
CA SER A 95 10.15 5.31 14.71
C SER A 95 10.30 6.29 13.55
N ALA A 96 10.71 7.52 13.85
CA ALA A 96 11.13 8.50 12.83
C ALA A 96 12.47 8.11 12.16
N SER A 97 13.22 7.16 12.73
CA SER A 97 14.53 6.72 12.25
C SER A 97 14.54 5.21 11.98
N PRO A 98 15.13 4.75 10.84
CA PRO A 98 15.22 3.33 10.52
C PRO A 98 16.19 2.57 11.43
N ASN A 99 17.15 3.27 12.03
CA ASN A 99 18.26 2.64 12.77
C ASN A 99 18.13 2.79 14.29
N GLN A 100 17.27 3.68 14.76
CA GLN A 100 17.15 4.04 16.17
C GLN A 100 15.69 4.19 16.54
N TYR A 101 15.35 3.91 17.80
CA TYR A 101 14.03 4.19 18.36
C TYR A 101 13.92 5.70 18.66
N GLU A 102 13.35 6.45 17.72
CA GLU A 102 13.17 7.90 17.79
C GLU A 102 11.68 8.24 17.68
N PHE A 103 11.13 8.86 18.73
CA PHE A 103 9.73 9.27 18.80
C PHE A 103 9.60 10.76 19.17
N PRO A 104 9.95 11.67 18.23
CA PRO A 104 10.02 13.09 18.50
C PRO A 104 8.69 13.72 18.93
N HIS A 105 7.55 13.21 18.47
CA HIS A 105 6.23 13.80 18.73
C HIS A 105 5.58 13.26 20.03
N LEU A 106 5.90 12.03 20.46
CA LEU A 106 5.42 11.47 21.73
C LEU A 106 5.90 12.27 22.94
N GLN A 107 7.11 12.84 22.86
CA GLN A 107 7.74 13.56 23.97
C GLN A 107 7.17 14.97 24.16
N GLN A 108 6.54 15.55 23.14
CA GLN A 108 5.99 16.92 23.16
C GLN A 108 4.56 16.99 23.73
N GLY A 109 3.92 15.85 23.97
CA GLY A 109 2.54 15.75 24.47
C GLY A 109 2.41 15.51 25.98
N ILE A 110 3.48 15.70 26.76
CA ILE A 110 3.52 15.61 28.23
C ILE A 110 3.71 17.00 28.82
#